data_AF-A0A947S4Y8-F1
#
_entry.id   AF-A0A947S4Y8-F1
#
_cell.length_a   1.000
_cell.length_b   1.000
_cell.length_c   1.000
_cell.angle_alpha   90.00
_cell.angle_beta   90.00
_cell.angle_gamma   90.00
#
_symmetry.space_group_name_H-M   'P 1'
#
loop_
_entity.id
_entity.type
_entity.pdbx_description
1 polymer ?
#
loop_
_entity_poly.entity_id
_entity_poly.type
_entity_poly.pdbx_seq_one_letter_code
_entity_poly.pdbx_strand_id
1 'polypeptide(L)'
;MNKESTSVKVASNTIYQIIGKGISMSITMLAVIIITRVYGREGYGAFSLMQSWPALFFMIVDFGVNAIAARELSKDFSKAEKYIGNILLMRIIFSLSIVFLLNIALSFFPYSQELKVGIRLGLFLLLTQALFSTSNIVFQARLKYDSSVISYSLGYLVILALVLLFSYFKVNVMWVNFGYVIGGVVTFLMTLRFLNKMGIYPKLNYDKDLWKYLFSSALPLGVMFVLSQISFKEDAIMLSALRLPSSYGLNNTESVAVYALPYKVFEVLLVVPTFFMNSVYPVLVRHMEESKEKLKDTFFKSLWFLVGSGIIVGLVSSIPASFVIKFLGGSEFAQSVPVMRILVLPIVFFYLTSP
;
A
#
# COMPACT_ATOMS: atom_id res chain seq x y z
N MET A 1 -34.20 -2.37 12.91
CA MET A 1 -32.90 -1.82 12.48
C MET A 1 -32.29 -1.08 13.66
N ASN A 2 -31.28 -1.65 14.33
CA ASN A 2 -30.63 -1.00 15.47
C ASN A 2 -30.04 0.35 15.05
N LYS A 3 -30.55 1.43 15.65
CA LYS A 3 -29.95 2.76 15.59
C LYS A 3 -28.71 2.75 16.48
N GLU A 4 -27.65 2.07 16.03
CA GLU A 4 -26.33 2.35 16.60
C GLU A 4 -26.00 3.83 16.36
N SER A 5 -25.58 4.51 17.43
CA SER A 5 -25.05 5.87 17.36
C SER A 5 -23.95 5.93 16.28
N THR A 6 -23.88 7.03 15.54
CA THR A 6 -22.82 7.29 14.56
C THR A 6 -21.43 7.07 15.15
N SER A 7 -21.23 7.38 16.43
CA SER A 7 -19.98 7.12 17.16
C SER A 7 -19.63 5.63 17.25
N VAL A 8 -20.61 4.76 17.50
CA VAL A 8 -20.43 3.29 17.58
C VAL A 8 -20.05 2.74 16.21
N LYS A 9 -20.70 3.22 15.14
CA LYS A 9 -20.34 2.82 13.77
C LYS A 9 -18.94 3.27 13.39
N VAL A 10 -18.55 4.49 13.72
CA VAL A 10 -17.18 4.99 13.46
C VAL A 10 -16.16 4.14 14.21
N ALA A 11 -16.36 3.89 15.52
CA ALA A 11 -15.47 3.05 16.31
C ALA A 11 -15.35 1.63 15.75
N SER A 12 -16.46 1.00 15.39
CA SER A 12 -16.48 -0.33 14.78
C SER A 12 -15.70 -0.36 13.45
N ASN A 13 -15.89 0.64 12.58
CA ASN A 13 -15.14 0.74 11.33
C ASN A 13 -13.64 0.95 11.53
N THR A 14 -13.25 1.74 12.53
CA THR A 14 -11.83 1.90 12.89
C THR A 14 -11.23 0.57 13.35
N ILE A 15 -11.94 -0.18 14.21
CA ILE A 15 -11.50 -1.51 14.65
C ILE A 15 -11.33 -2.46 13.46
N TYR A 16 -12.30 -2.50 12.53
CA TYR A 16 -12.18 -3.33 11.34
C TYR A 16 -10.95 -2.96 10.49
N GLN A 17 -10.69 -1.66 10.27
CA GLN A 17 -9.51 -1.21 9.54
C GLN A 17 -8.21 -1.64 10.21
N ILE A 18 -8.13 -1.52 11.54
CA ILE A 18 -6.97 -1.96 12.34
C ILE A 18 -6.76 -3.47 12.17
N ILE A 19 -7.82 -4.27 12.31
CA ILE A 19 -7.76 -5.73 12.14
C ILE A 19 -7.29 -6.09 10.73
N GLY A 20 -7.91 -5.50 9.70
CA GLY A 20 -7.56 -5.79 8.30
C GLY A 20 -6.13 -5.43 7.97
N LYS A 21 -5.63 -4.29 8.47
CA LYS A 21 -4.24 -3.88 8.32
C LYS A 21 -3.28 -4.79 9.10
N GLY A 22 -3.66 -5.22 10.30
CA GLY A 22 -2.89 -6.20 11.08
C GLY A 22 -2.73 -7.52 10.33
N ILE A 23 -3.83 -8.09 9.83
CA ILE A 23 -3.84 -9.33 9.04
C ILE A 23 -2.92 -9.19 7.81
N SER A 24 -3.10 -8.13 7.02
CA SER A 24 -2.34 -7.97 5.78
C SER A 24 -0.86 -7.75 6.02
N MET A 25 -0.50 -7.02 7.09
CA MET A 25 0.90 -6.83 7.48
C MET A 25 1.53 -8.12 7.99
N SER A 26 0.84 -8.86 8.86
CA SER A 26 1.35 -10.15 9.34
C SER A 26 1.60 -11.11 8.17
N ILE A 27 0.67 -11.19 7.23
CA ILE A 27 0.83 -12.01 6.02
C ILE A 27 1.97 -11.49 5.15
N THR A 28 2.08 -10.17 4.96
CA THR A 28 3.20 -9.58 4.20
C THR A 28 4.54 -9.91 4.83
N MET A 29 4.66 -9.81 6.15
CA MET A 29 5.88 -10.14 6.89
C MET A 29 6.21 -11.64 6.80
N LEU A 30 5.22 -12.51 6.93
CA LEU A 30 5.40 -13.95 6.74
C LEU A 30 5.87 -14.26 5.31
N ALA A 31 5.24 -13.65 4.30
CA ALA A 31 5.65 -13.82 2.91
C ALA A 31 7.08 -13.34 2.68
N VAL A 32 7.48 -12.19 3.25
CA VAL A 32 8.87 -11.71 3.21
C VAL A 32 9.82 -12.75 3.80
N ILE A 33 9.54 -13.27 5.01
CA ILE A 33 10.38 -14.28 5.67
C ILE A 33 10.52 -15.55 4.81
N ILE A 34 9.43 -16.00 4.20
CA ILE A 34 9.44 -17.20 3.35
C ILE A 34 10.29 -16.92 2.10
N ILE A 35 10.05 -15.80 1.42
CA ILE A 35 10.70 -15.49 0.15
C ILE A 35 12.20 -15.27 0.33
N THR A 36 12.61 -14.49 1.34
CA THR A 36 14.03 -14.24 1.64
C THR A 36 14.78 -15.52 1.98
N ARG A 37 14.17 -16.45 2.72
CA ARG A 37 14.82 -17.71 3.15
C ARG A 37 14.87 -18.77 2.06
N VAL A 38 13.84 -18.84 1.21
CA VAL A 38 13.75 -19.86 0.16
C VAL A 38 14.50 -19.43 -1.10
N TYR A 39 14.41 -18.16 -1.47
CA TYR A 39 14.97 -17.63 -2.73
C TYR A 39 16.23 -16.79 -2.55
N GLY A 40 16.68 -16.60 -1.30
CA GLY A 40 17.87 -15.83 -0.97
C GLY A 40 17.77 -14.36 -1.39
N ARG A 41 18.92 -13.68 -1.42
CA ARG A 41 19.01 -12.28 -1.84
C ARG A 41 18.56 -12.05 -3.28
N GLU A 42 19.03 -12.85 -4.22
CA GLU A 42 18.76 -12.62 -5.64
C GLU A 42 17.26 -12.72 -5.94
N GLY A 43 16.60 -13.79 -5.47
CA GLY A 43 15.17 -13.95 -5.72
C GLY A 43 14.29 -12.96 -4.93
N TYR A 44 14.66 -12.59 -3.70
CA TYR A 44 13.95 -11.53 -2.98
C TYR A 44 14.13 -10.15 -3.64
N GLY A 45 15.32 -9.87 -4.19
CA GLY A 45 15.57 -8.66 -4.97
C GLY A 45 14.73 -8.61 -6.24
N ALA A 46 14.66 -9.73 -6.96
CA ALA A 46 13.83 -9.88 -8.15
C ALA A 46 12.35 -9.69 -7.81
N PHE A 47 11.86 -10.36 -6.76
CA PHE A 47 10.50 -10.18 -6.25
C PHE A 47 10.21 -8.73 -5.86
N SER A 48 11.14 -8.08 -5.14
CA SER A 48 11.01 -6.69 -4.71
C SER A 48 10.91 -5.76 -5.92
N LEU A 49 11.67 -6.01 -6.99
CA LEU A 49 11.52 -5.26 -8.24
C LEU A 49 10.17 -5.50 -8.90
N MET A 50 9.72 -6.75 -9.01
CA MET A 50 8.41 -7.09 -9.57
C MET A 50 7.25 -6.39 -8.84
N GLN A 51 7.41 -6.12 -7.54
CA GLN A 51 6.44 -5.38 -6.72
C GLN A 51 6.62 -3.85 -6.82
N SER A 52 7.85 -3.35 -6.87
CA SER A 52 8.13 -1.90 -6.93
C SER A 52 7.68 -1.26 -8.25
N TRP A 53 7.81 -1.97 -9.36
CA TRP A 53 7.38 -1.50 -10.68
C TRP A 53 5.91 -1.10 -10.74
N PRO A 54 4.93 -1.95 -10.36
CA PRO A 54 3.54 -1.54 -10.27
C PRO A 54 3.28 -0.58 -9.10
N ALA A 55 3.97 -0.73 -7.96
CA ALA A 55 3.71 0.08 -6.77
C ALA A 55 3.92 1.59 -6.98
N LEU A 56 4.92 1.98 -7.77
CA LEU A 56 5.14 3.38 -8.16
C LEU A 56 3.90 4.05 -8.76
N PHE A 57 3.06 3.28 -9.44
CA PHE A 57 1.95 3.79 -10.24
C PHE A 57 0.59 3.59 -9.57
N PHE A 58 0.52 2.95 -8.40
CA PHE A 58 -0.75 2.78 -7.67
C PHE A 58 -1.43 4.11 -7.37
N MET A 59 -0.68 5.11 -6.91
CA MET A 59 -1.23 6.44 -6.63
C MET A 59 -1.52 7.26 -7.90
N ILE A 60 -0.87 6.96 -9.03
CA ILE A 60 -1.19 7.59 -10.31
C ILE A 60 -2.55 7.09 -10.80
N VAL A 61 -2.83 5.79 -10.64
CA VAL A 61 -4.14 5.21 -10.99
C VAL A 61 -5.25 5.73 -10.06
N ASP A 62 -4.99 5.91 -8.77
CA ASP A 62 -5.97 6.48 -7.84
C ASP A 62 -6.15 8.01 -8.02
N PHE A 63 -5.04 8.72 -8.18
CA PHE A 63 -4.94 10.17 -8.37
C PHE A 63 -5.74 11.02 -7.37
N GLY A 64 -5.97 10.52 -6.14
CA GLY A 64 -6.74 11.20 -5.10
C GLY A 64 -8.26 11.20 -5.32
N VAL A 65 -8.76 10.53 -6.36
CA VAL A 65 -10.19 10.48 -6.69
C VAL A 65 -11.02 9.83 -5.59
N ASN A 66 -10.43 8.90 -4.82
CA ASN A 66 -11.06 8.28 -3.66
C ASN A 66 -11.63 9.31 -2.66
N ALA A 67 -10.86 10.35 -2.32
CA ALA A 67 -11.28 11.34 -1.32
C ALA A 67 -12.48 12.17 -1.80
N ILE A 68 -12.46 12.59 -3.07
CA ILE A 68 -13.54 13.36 -3.68
C ILE A 68 -14.81 12.50 -3.79
N ALA A 69 -14.68 11.29 -4.33
CA ALA A 69 -15.81 10.40 -4.53
C ALA A 69 -16.45 9.95 -3.20
N ALA A 70 -15.65 9.61 -2.19
CA ALA A 70 -16.17 9.23 -0.88
C ALA A 70 -16.97 10.37 -0.24
N ARG A 71 -16.51 11.63 -0.39
CA ARG A 71 -17.23 12.82 0.10
C ARG A 71 -18.56 13.01 -0.63
N GLU A 72 -18.57 12.96 -1.96
CA GLU A 72 -19.80 13.15 -2.75
C GLU A 72 -20.83 12.03 -2.49
N LEU A 73 -20.38 10.78 -2.41
CA LEU A 73 -21.25 9.64 -2.11
C LEU A 73 -21.75 9.60 -0.66
N SER A 74 -21.04 10.21 0.28
CA SER A 74 -21.51 10.38 1.66
C SER A 74 -22.64 11.42 1.75
N LYS A 75 -22.65 12.41 0.84
CA LYS A 75 -23.73 13.42 0.74
C LYS A 75 -24.95 12.88 0.01
N ASP A 76 -24.72 12.21 -1.12
CA ASP A 76 -25.78 11.71 -2.00
C ASP A 76 -25.40 10.35 -2.59
N PHE A 77 -25.82 9.30 -1.88
CA PHE A 77 -25.52 7.93 -2.25
C PHE A 77 -26.27 7.45 -3.51
N SER A 78 -27.31 8.17 -3.96
CA SER A 78 -28.05 7.79 -5.19
C SER A 78 -27.16 7.81 -6.43
N LYS A 79 -26.06 8.58 -6.39
CA LYS A 79 -25.08 8.72 -7.46
C LYS A 79 -24.02 7.62 -7.47
N ALA A 80 -24.07 6.66 -6.55
CA ALA A 80 -23.03 5.63 -6.37
C ALA A 80 -22.71 4.87 -7.66
N GLU A 81 -23.70 4.30 -8.35
CA GLU A 81 -23.45 3.54 -9.59
C GLU A 81 -22.78 4.39 -10.67
N LYS A 82 -23.24 5.65 -10.84
CA LYS A 82 -22.67 6.59 -11.81
C LYS A 82 -21.21 6.90 -11.50
N TYR A 83 -20.88 7.21 -10.24
CA TYR A 83 -19.51 7.54 -9.83
C TYR A 83 -18.60 6.32 -9.96
N ILE A 84 -19.00 5.18 -9.41
CA ILE A 84 -18.21 3.95 -9.41
C ILE A 84 -17.97 3.45 -10.83
N GLY A 85 -18.97 3.49 -11.70
CA GLY A 85 -18.83 3.14 -13.11
C GLY A 85 -17.84 4.00 -13.88
N ASN A 86 -17.87 5.32 -13.66
CA ASN A 86 -16.95 6.27 -14.28
C ASN A 86 -15.53 6.14 -13.75
N ILE A 87 -15.37 6.06 -12.42
CA ILE A 87 -14.07 5.90 -11.75
C ILE A 87 -13.43 4.58 -12.18
N LEU A 88 -14.22 3.50 -12.25
CA LEU A 88 -13.72 2.20 -12.69
C LEU A 88 -13.20 2.27 -14.13
N LEU A 89 -13.97 2.85 -15.05
CA LEU A 89 -13.54 3.02 -16.44
C LEU A 89 -12.26 3.87 -16.53
N MET A 90 -12.21 4.99 -15.80
CA MET A 90 -11.04 5.86 -15.74
C MET A 90 -9.79 5.09 -15.29
N ARG A 91 -9.91 4.33 -14.20
CA ARG A 91 -8.79 3.56 -13.65
C ARG A 91 -8.37 2.40 -14.54
N ILE A 92 -9.28 1.74 -15.25
CA ILE A 92 -8.95 0.71 -16.23
C ILE A 92 -8.14 1.34 -17.37
N ILE A 93 -8.59 2.47 -17.92
CA ILE A 93 -7.86 3.17 -18.99
C ILE A 93 -6.47 3.59 -18.52
N PHE A 94 -6.35 4.19 -17.32
CA PHE A 94 -5.05 4.60 -16.77
C PHE A 94 -4.14 3.40 -16.50
N SER A 95 -4.67 2.34 -15.90
CA SER A 95 -3.89 1.12 -15.63
C SER A 95 -3.38 0.50 -16.92
N LEU A 96 -4.23 0.34 -17.94
CA LEU A 96 -3.83 -0.24 -19.23
C LEU A 96 -2.81 0.65 -19.96
N SER A 97 -2.99 1.97 -19.89
CA SER A 97 -2.03 2.94 -20.46
C SER A 97 -0.66 2.82 -19.78
N ILE A 98 -0.64 2.75 -18.44
CA ILE A 98 0.58 2.58 -17.67
C ILE A 98 1.22 1.22 -17.94
N VAL A 99 0.44 0.14 -17.98
CA VAL A 99 0.93 -1.20 -18.34
C VAL A 99 1.60 -1.18 -19.71
N PHE A 100 0.99 -0.53 -20.70
CA PHE A 100 1.56 -0.39 -22.04
C PHE A 100 2.89 0.39 -22.01
N LEU A 101 2.92 1.55 -21.36
CA LEU A 101 4.12 2.38 -21.24
C LEU A 101 5.25 1.65 -20.49
N LEU A 102 4.95 0.94 -19.41
CA LEU A 102 5.94 0.17 -18.65
C LEU A 102 6.46 -1.03 -19.44
N ASN A 103 5.65 -1.66 -20.28
CA ASN A 103 6.13 -2.70 -21.19
C ASN A 103 7.19 -2.17 -22.17
N ILE A 104 6.97 -0.97 -22.72
CA ILE A 104 7.96 -0.28 -23.56
C ILE A 104 9.20 0.05 -22.74
N ALA A 105 9.03 0.69 -21.57
CA ALA A 105 10.13 1.08 -20.70
C ALA A 105 11.02 -0.10 -20.30
N LEU A 106 10.44 -1.26 -19.93
CA LEU A 106 11.17 -2.48 -19.57
C LEU A 106 12.10 -3.00 -20.67
N SER A 107 11.86 -2.64 -21.93
CA SER A 107 12.74 -3.03 -23.04
C SER A 107 14.12 -2.36 -22.92
N PHE A 108 14.18 -1.18 -22.31
CA PHE A 108 15.42 -0.41 -22.12
C PHE A 108 16.19 -0.79 -20.85
N PHE A 109 15.59 -1.56 -19.93
CA PHE A 109 16.28 -1.97 -18.71
C PHE A 109 17.15 -3.22 -18.94
N PRO A 110 18.36 -3.29 -18.35
CA PRO A 110 19.30 -4.40 -18.50
C PRO A 110 18.94 -5.60 -17.60
N TYR A 111 17.67 -5.98 -17.58
CA TYR A 111 17.16 -7.10 -16.78
C TYR A 111 17.19 -8.41 -17.57
N SER A 112 17.30 -9.53 -16.85
CA SER A 112 17.10 -10.85 -17.43
C SER A 112 15.69 -10.99 -18.01
N GLN A 113 15.51 -11.85 -19.01
CA GLN A 113 14.20 -12.09 -19.62
C GLN A 113 13.18 -12.60 -18.59
N GLU A 114 13.64 -13.43 -17.67
CA GLU A 114 12.83 -13.95 -16.57
C GLU A 114 12.31 -12.83 -15.66
N LEU A 115 13.17 -11.89 -15.24
CA LEU A 115 12.75 -10.76 -14.43
C LEU A 115 11.77 -9.85 -15.20
N LYS A 116 12.00 -9.63 -16.51
CA LYS A 116 11.06 -8.87 -17.36
C LYS A 116 9.69 -9.54 -17.41
N VAL A 117 9.63 -10.86 -17.58
CA VAL A 117 8.36 -11.62 -17.54
C VAL A 117 7.70 -11.51 -16.17
N GLY A 118 8.46 -11.67 -15.09
CA GLY A 118 7.93 -11.53 -13.73
C GLY A 118 7.38 -10.14 -13.45
N ILE A 119 8.04 -9.07 -13.92
CA ILE A 119 7.53 -7.69 -13.79
C ILE A 119 6.24 -7.54 -14.60
N ARG A 120 6.20 -8.01 -15.86
CA ARG A 120 4.98 -7.95 -16.70
C ARG A 120 3.79 -8.64 -16.05
N LEU A 121 4.01 -9.80 -15.43
CA LEU A 121 3.00 -10.49 -14.62
C LEU A 121 2.58 -9.64 -13.41
N GLY A 122 3.54 -8.99 -12.74
CA GLY A 122 3.28 -8.08 -11.63
C GLY A 122 2.48 -6.83 -12.02
N LEU A 123 2.59 -6.33 -13.26
CA LEU A 123 1.86 -5.14 -13.71
C LEU A 123 0.33 -5.29 -13.63
N PHE A 124 -0.20 -6.53 -13.67
CA PHE A 124 -1.63 -6.79 -13.46
C PHE A 124 -2.12 -6.38 -12.06
N LEU A 125 -1.21 -6.16 -11.09
CA LEU A 125 -1.55 -5.60 -9.78
C LEU A 125 -2.18 -4.21 -9.88
N LEU A 126 -1.84 -3.42 -10.91
CA LEU A 126 -2.47 -2.11 -11.16
C LEU A 126 -3.99 -2.26 -11.35
N LEU A 127 -4.40 -3.28 -12.12
CA LEU A 127 -5.82 -3.54 -12.38
C LEU A 127 -6.54 -4.06 -11.13
N THR A 128 -5.96 -5.01 -10.40
CA THR A 128 -6.60 -5.53 -9.19
C THR A 128 -6.71 -4.44 -8.11
N GLN A 129 -5.70 -3.57 -7.99
CA GLN A 129 -5.72 -2.44 -7.06
C GLN A 129 -6.74 -1.38 -7.48
N ALA A 130 -6.86 -1.07 -8.78
CA ALA A 130 -7.88 -0.18 -9.32
C ALA A 130 -9.30 -0.67 -8.99
N LEU A 131 -9.54 -1.97 -9.11
CA LEU A 131 -10.82 -2.61 -8.84
C LEU A 131 -11.18 -2.57 -7.35
N PHE A 132 -10.23 -2.96 -6.49
CA PHE A 132 -10.40 -2.93 -5.04
C PHE A 132 -10.65 -1.51 -4.53
N SER A 133 -9.79 -0.56 -4.91
CA SER A 133 -9.90 0.84 -4.47
C SER A 133 -11.23 1.47 -4.91
N THR A 134 -11.74 1.13 -6.10
CA THR A 134 -13.04 1.63 -6.57
C THR A 134 -14.18 1.13 -5.69
N SER A 135 -14.18 -0.17 -5.38
CA SER A 135 -15.17 -0.77 -4.48
C SER A 135 -15.08 -0.17 -3.07
N ASN A 136 -13.86 0.12 -2.59
CA ASN A 136 -13.62 0.62 -1.25
C ASN A 136 -14.22 2.02 -1.02
N ILE A 137 -14.40 2.84 -2.06
CA ILE A 137 -15.12 4.13 -1.97
C ILE A 137 -16.54 3.92 -1.42
N VAL A 138 -17.24 2.90 -1.90
CA VAL A 138 -18.62 2.59 -1.48
C VAL A 138 -18.65 2.14 -0.02
N PHE A 139 -17.71 1.26 0.36
CA PHE A 139 -17.59 0.78 1.73
C PHE A 139 -17.26 1.91 2.71
N GLN A 140 -16.40 2.84 2.30
CA GLN A 140 -16.08 4.04 3.06
C GLN A 140 -17.30 4.96 3.22
N ALA A 141 -17.98 5.30 2.13
CA ALA A 141 -19.15 6.18 2.15
C ALA A 141 -20.33 5.62 2.98
N ARG A 142 -20.43 4.30 3.09
CA ARG A 142 -21.51 3.61 3.85
C ARG A 142 -21.07 3.11 5.22
N LEU A 143 -19.83 3.38 5.65
CA LEU A 143 -19.29 2.88 6.92
C LEU A 143 -19.43 1.34 7.03
N LYS A 144 -19.08 0.64 5.96
CA LYS A 144 -19.11 -0.82 5.77
C LYS A 144 -17.72 -1.40 5.55
N TYR A 145 -16.76 -1.00 6.39
CA TYR A 145 -15.39 -1.54 6.34
C TYR A 145 -15.30 -3.01 6.71
N ASP A 146 -16.32 -3.58 7.38
CA ASP A 146 -16.47 -5.02 7.56
C ASP A 146 -16.35 -5.78 6.22
N SER A 147 -17.05 -5.32 5.20
CA SER A 147 -17.06 -5.92 3.86
C SER A 147 -15.71 -5.76 3.14
N SER A 148 -15.07 -4.59 3.32
CA SER A 148 -13.73 -4.32 2.79
C SER A 148 -12.70 -5.27 3.40
N VAL A 149 -12.70 -5.38 4.74
CA VAL A 149 -11.74 -6.17 5.50
C VAL A 149 -11.89 -7.65 5.24
N ILE A 150 -13.12 -8.17 5.14
CA ILE A 150 -13.35 -9.58 4.77
C ILE A 150 -12.78 -9.87 3.38
N SER A 151 -13.07 -9.00 2.40
CA SER A 151 -12.62 -9.18 1.02
C SER A 151 -11.09 -9.16 0.92
N TYR A 152 -10.47 -8.17 1.57
CA TYR A 152 -9.03 -7.98 1.58
C TYR A 152 -8.31 -9.09 2.35
N SER A 153 -8.85 -9.51 3.49
CA SER A 153 -8.28 -10.61 4.29
C SER A 153 -8.31 -11.94 3.52
N LEU A 154 -9.41 -12.24 2.80
CA LEU A 154 -9.47 -13.45 1.98
C LEU A 154 -8.41 -13.44 0.88
N GLY A 155 -8.24 -12.31 0.19
CA GLY A 155 -7.18 -12.15 -0.81
C GLY A 155 -5.80 -12.39 -0.24
N TYR A 156 -5.48 -11.79 0.92
CA TYR A 156 -4.20 -12.00 1.59
C TYR A 156 -4.00 -13.43 2.07
N LEU A 157 -5.04 -14.12 2.54
CA LEU A 157 -4.94 -15.54 2.89
C LEU A 157 -4.61 -16.40 1.66
N VAL A 158 -5.18 -16.09 0.50
CA VAL A 158 -4.82 -16.74 -0.78
C VAL A 158 -3.37 -16.43 -1.16
N ILE A 159 -2.91 -15.18 -0.99
CA ILE A 159 -1.49 -14.83 -1.20
C ILE A 159 -0.59 -15.69 -0.33
N LEU A 160 -0.87 -15.79 0.97
CA LEU A 160 -0.07 -16.61 1.88
C LEU A 160 -0.05 -18.07 1.46
N ALA A 161 -1.21 -18.63 1.12
CA ALA A 161 -1.32 -20.02 0.67
C ALA A 161 -0.48 -20.28 -0.60
N LEU A 162 -0.53 -19.37 -1.58
CA LEU A 162 0.24 -19.48 -2.82
C LEU A 162 1.74 -19.26 -2.60
N VAL A 163 2.12 -18.31 -1.74
CA VAL A 163 3.52 -18.12 -1.34
C VAL A 163 4.05 -19.40 -0.69
N LEU A 164 3.32 -19.99 0.25
CA LEU A 164 3.70 -21.25 0.89
C LEU A 164 3.83 -22.40 -0.12
N LEU A 165 2.81 -22.56 -0.98
CA LEU A 165 2.77 -23.63 -1.98
C LEU A 165 3.93 -23.53 -2.98
N PHE A 166 4.12 -22.38 -3.61
CA PHE A 166 5.16 -22.18 -4.61
C PHE A 166 6.56 -22.21 -4.01
N SER A 167 6.74 -21.68 -2.79
CA SER A 167 8.03 -21.76 -2.09
C SER A 167 8.36 -23.19 -1.66
N TYR A 168 7.36 -23.98 -1.24
CA TYR A 168 7.54 -25.38 -0.88
C TYR A 168 8.04 -26.22 -2.06
N PHE A 169 7.45 -26.02 -3.24
CA PHE A 169 7.88 -26.66 -4.48
C PHE A 169 9.10 -25.97 -5.14
N LYS A 170 9.64 -24.92 -4.53
CA LYS A 170 10.75 -24.10 -5.07
C LYS A 170 10.51 -23.64 -6.51
N VAL A 171 9.25 -23.34 -6.83
CA VAL A 171 8.85 -22.79 -8.13
C VAL A 171 9.48 -21.42 -8.29
N ASN A 172 9.79 -21.01 -9.52
CA ASN A 172 10.36 -19.70 -9.80
C ASN A 172 9.62 -18.54 -9.09
N VAL A 173 10.38 -17.59 -8.53
CA VAL A 173 9.85 -16.47 -7.74
C VAL A 173 8.87 -15.59 -8.52
N MET A 174 8.93 -15.58 -9.86
CA MET A 174 7.94 -14.87 -10.68
C MET A 174 6.51 -15.39 -10.48
N TRP A 175 6.33 -16.69 -10.19
CA TRP A 175 5.03 -17.28 -9.90
C TRP A 175 4.55 -16.95 -8.50
N VAL A 176 5.48 -16.79 -7.54
CA VAL A 176 5.17 -16.22 -6.22
C VAL A 176 4.64 -14.81 -6.36
N ASN A 177 5.28 -13.98 -7.18
CA ASN A 177 4.80 -12.65 -7.53
C ASN A 177 3.42 -12.69 -8.21
N PHE A 178 3.20 -13.59 -9.16
CA PHE A 178 1.89 -13.75 -9.79
C PHE A 178 0.80 -14.20 -8.80
N GLY A 179 1.16 -14.92 -7.73
CA GLY A 179 0.25 -15.23 -6.62
C GLY A 179 -0.38 -13.98 -5.97
N TYR A 180 0.34 -12.84 -5.94
CA TYR A 180 -0.22 -11.57 -5.47
C TYR A 180 -1.32 -11.04 -6.41
N VAL A 181 -1.18 -11.24 -7.71
CA VAL A 181 -2.23 -10.89 -8.69
C VAL A 181 -3.47 -11.76 -8.45
N ILE A 182 -3.29 -13.07 -8.24
CA ILE A 182 -4.40 -13.99 -7.93
C ILE A 182 -5.11 -13.56 -6.65
N GLY A 183 -4.37 -13.22 -5.59
CA GLY A 183 -4.94 -12.66 -4.36
C GLY A 183 -5.71 -11.36 -4.57
N GLY A 184 -5.20 -10.47 -5.44
CA GLY A 184 -5.88 -9.26 -5.87
C GLY A 184 -7.19 -9.55 -6.62
N VAL A 185 -7.20 -10.54 -7.50
CA VAL A 185 -8.42 -11.00 -8.20
C VAL A 185 -9.44 -11.56 -7.20
N VAL A 186 -9.03 -12.38 -6.25
CA VAL A 186 -9.92 -12.91 -5.19
C VAL A 186 -10.49 -11.76 -4.36
N THR A 187 -9.66 -10.79 -3.98
CA THR A 187 -10.12 -9.58 -3.29
C THR A 187 -11.21 -8.87 -4.10
N PHE A 188 -10.97 -8.64 -5.38
CA PHE A 188 -11.93 -8.01 -6.28
C PHE A 188 -13.24 -8.79 -6.39
N LEU A 189 -13.20 -10.09 -6.61
CA LEU A 189 -14.41 -10.92 -6.72
C LEU A 189 -15.24 -10.84 -5.44
N MET A 190 -14.59 -10.80 -4.27
CA MET A 190 -15.26 -10.61 -2.99
C MET A 190 -15.86 -9.21 -2.84
N THR A 191 -15.13 -8.15 -3.20
CA THR A 191 -15.68 -6.79 -3.13
C THR A 191 -16.87 -6.63 -4.07
N LEU A 192 -16.81 -7.20 -5.28
CA LEU A 192 -17.91 -7.18 -6.24
C LEU A 192 -19.15 -7.91 -5.68
N ARG A 193 -18.96 -9.06 -5.03
CA ARG A 193 -20.06 -9.77 -4.34
C ARG A 193 -20.73 -8.90 -3.28
N PHE A 194 -19.95 -8.15 -2.50
CA PHE A 194 -20.51 -7.24 -1.49
C PHE A 194 -21.19 -6.01 -2.11
N LEU A 195 -20.65 -5.44 -3.18
CA LEU A 195 -21.29 -4.35 -3.92
C LEU A 195 -22.66 -4.77 -4.46
N ASN A 196 -22.74 -5.95 -5.10
CA ASN A 196 -24.00 -6.48 -5.62
C ASN A 196 -25.04 -6.70 -4.50
N LYS A 197 -24.61 -7.19 -3.33
CA LYS A 197 -25.48 -7.31 -2.14
C LYS A 197 -26.01 -5.96 -1.63
N MET A 198 -25.29 -4.87 -1.90
CA MET A 198 -25.72 -3.51 -1.57
C MET A 198 -26.56 -2.87 -2.68
N GLY A 199 -26.88 -3.62 -3.75
CA GLY A 199 -27.64 -3.12 -4.89
C GLY A 199 -26.87 -2.17 -5.80
N ILE A 200 -25.52 -2.19 -5.75
CA ILE A 200 -24.66 -1.37 -6.59
C ILE A 200 -24.06 -2.25 -7.69
N TYR A 201 -24.40 -1.94 -8.93
CA TYR A 201 -23.88 -2.63 -10.11
C TYR A 201 -22.99 -1.68 -10.92
N PRO A 202 -21.65 -1.82 -10.87
CA PRO A 202 -20.75 -0.95 -11.61
C PRO A 202 -20.97 -1.07 -13.11
N LYS A 203 -21.64 -0.09 -13.71
CA LYS A 203 -21.80 0.03 -15.17
C LYS A 203 -20.75 0.97 -15.69
N LEU A 204 -19.83 0.47 -16.52
CA LEU A 204 -18.81 1.30 -17.15
C LEU A 204 -19.51 2.41 -17.94
N ASN A 205 -19.18 3.65 -17.62
CA ASN A 205 -19.78 4.82 -18.24
C ASN A 205 -18.71 5.89 -18.42
N TYR A 206 -18.86 6.69 -19.47
CA TYR A 206 -18.00 7.84 -19.76
C TYR A 206 -18.83 9.11 -19.73
N ASP A 207 -18.80 9.79 -18.58
CA ASP A 207 -19.35 11.12 -18.38
C ASP A 207 -18.19 12.11 -18.31
N LYS A 208 -17.98 12.85 -19.41
CA LYS A 208 -16.88 13.79 -19.58
C LYS A 208 -16.84 14.87 -18.50
N ASP A 209 -18.01 15.37 -18.07
CA ASP A 209 -18.08 16.43 -17.06
C ASP A 209 -17.73 15.90 -15.68
N LEU A 210 -18.20 14.69 -15.35
CA LEU A 210 -17.82 14.01 -14.12
C LEU A 210 -16.32 13.70 -14.09
N TRP A 211 -15.74 13.24 -15.19
CA TRP A 211 -14.29 13.00 -15.29
C TRP A 211 -13.49 14.28 -15.06
N LYS A 212 -13.88 15.37 -15.73
CA LYS A 212 -13.25 16.68 -15.56
C LYS A 212 -13.33 17.13 -14.11
N TYR A 213 -14.50 17.03 -13.49
CA TYR A 213 -14.72 17.39 -12.09
C TYR A 213 -13.86 16.56 -11.13
N LEU A 214 -13.86 15.23 -11.27
CA LEU A 214 -13.09 14.33 -10.41
C LEU A 214 -11.60 14.62 -10.53
N PHE A 215 -11.09 14.76 -11.75
CA PHE A 215 -9.67 15.00 -11.98
C PHE A 215 -9.22 16.39 -11.50
N SER A 216 -9.97 17.46 -11.82
CA SER A 216 -9.61 18.82 -11.39
C SER A 216 -9.69 19.00 -9.88
N SER A 217 -10.69 18.37 -9.23
CA SER A 217 -10.85 18.44 -7.78
C SER A 217 -9.81 17.62 -7.04
N ALA A 218 -9.35 16.51 -7.62
CA ALA A 218 -8.37 15.64 -7.02
C ALA A 218 -6.92 16.06 -7.31
N LEU A 219 -6.68 16.95 -8.29
CA LEU A 219 -5.34 17.30 -8.77
C LEU A 219 -4.32 17.65 -7.65
N PRO A 220 -4.62 18.51 -6.65
CA PRO A 220 -3.64 18.84 -5.61
C PRO A 220 -3.25 17.62 -4.77
N LEU A 221 -4.22 16.79 -4.40
CA LEU A 221 -3.99 15.56 -3.64
C LEU A 221 -3.30 14.50 -4.50
N GLY A 222 -3.70 14.37 -5.76
CA GLY A 222 -3.11 13.45 -6.73
C GLY A 222 -1.62 13.73 -6.91
N VAL A 223 -1.22 14.98 -7.19
CA VAL A 223 0.19 15.36 -7.33
C VAL A 223 0.97 15.08 -6.06
N MET A 224 0.45 15.44 -4.89
CA MET A 224 1.07 15.14 -3.60
C MET A 224 1.32 13.63 -3.41
N PHE A 225 0.31 12.79 -3.68
CA PHE A 225 0.43 11.34 -3.54
C PHE A 225 1.39 10.71 -4.55
N VAL A 226 1.42 11.21 -5.79
CA VAL A 226 2.36 10.74 -6.81
C VAL A 226 3.79 11.05 -6.42
N LEU A 227 4.08 12.29 -6.00
CA LEU A 227 5.41 12.68 -5.54
C LEU A 227 5.84 11.85 -4.33
N SER A 228 4.93 11.67 -3.36
CA SER A 228 5.19 10.84 -2.17
C SER A 228 5.51 9.39 -2.53
N GLN A 229 4.81 8.78 -3.51
CA GLN A 229 5.12 7.41 -3.93
C GLN A 229 6.43 7.28 -4.68
N ILE A 230 6.75 8.25 -5.55
CA ILE A 230 8.02 8.27 -6.27
C ILE A 230 9.15 8.31 -5.24
N SER A 231 9.14 9.26 -4.30
CA SER A 231 10.15 9.34 -3.24
C SER A 231 10.25 8.10 -2.36
N PHE A 232 9.19 7.29 -2.26
CA PHE A 232 9.20 6.07 -1.45
C PHE A 232 9.64 4.81 -2.20
N LYS A 233 9.64 4.82 -3.54
CA LYS A 233 9.87 3.61 -4.36
C LYS A 233 10.94 3.78 -5.46
N GLU A 234 11.33 5.01 -5.79
CA GLU A 234 12.31 5.28 -6.86
C GLU A 234 13.65 4.62 -6.59
N ASP A 235 14.09 4.62 -5.33
CA ASP A 235 15.37 4.08 -4.89
C ASP A 235 15.59 2.61 -5.30
N ALA A 236 14.55 1.78 -5.24
CA ALA A 236 14.64 0.38 -5.63
C ALA A 236 14.91 0.23 -7.14
N ILE A 237 14.31 1.09 -7.97
CA ILE A 237 14.55 1.07 -9.42
C ILE A 237 15.90 1.69 -9.74
N MET A 238 16.32 2.74 -9.04
CA MET A 238 17.65 3.31 -9.15
C MET A 238 18.73 2.27 -8.85
N LEU A 239 18.63 1.55 -7.72
CA LEU A 239 19.58 0.49 -7.36
C LEU A 239 19.59 -0.68 -8.35
N SER A 240 18.48 -0.94 -9.04
CA SER A 240 18.42 -1.98 -10.06
C SER A 240 19.15 -1.61 -11.37
N ALA A 241 19.28 -0.31 -11.64
CA ALA A 241 19.90 0.22 -12.86
C ALA A 241 21.35 0.67 -12.62
N LEU A 242 21.65 1.19 -11.43
CA LEU A 242 22.95 1.72 -11.05
C LEU A 242 23.84 0.60 -10.51
N ARG A 243 25.00 0.39 -11.14
CA ARG A 243 26.01 -0.54 -10.62
C ARG A 243 26.69 0.06 -9.41
N LEU A 244 26.57 -0.62 -8.27
CA LEU A 244 27.34 -0.28 -7.07
C LEU A 244 28.82 -0.66 -7.22
N PRO A 245 29.72 -0.05 -6.43
CA PRO A 245 31.13 -0.44 -6.41
C PRO A 245 31.32 -1.93 -6.14
N SER A 246 32.22 -2.58 -6.87
CA SER A 246 32.48 -4.03 -6.76
C SER A 246 32.91 -4.46 -5.35
N SER A 247 33.38 -3.53 -4.51
CA SER A 247 33.72 -3.76 -3.11
C SER A 247 32.56 -4.25 -2.26
N TYR A 248 31.31 -3.97 -2.66
CA TYR A 248 30.13 -4.47 -1.95
C TYR A 248 29.80 -5.93 -2.28
N GLY A 249 30.34 -6.48 -3.37
CA GLY A 249 30.12 -7.88 -3.77
C GLY A 249 28.65 -8.21 -4.07
N LEU A 250 27.88 -7.23 -4.53
CA LEU A 250 26.45 -7.35 -4.84
C LEU A 250 26.21 -7.07 -6.31
N ASN A 251 25.38 -7.88 -6.95
CA ASN A 251 24.78 -7.48 -8.23
C ASN A 251 23.63 -6.47 -7.99
N ASN A 252 23.10 -5.88 -9.06
CA ASN A 252 22.05 -4.86 -8.95
C ASN A 252 20.78 -5.40 -8.26
N THR A 253 20.38 -6.63 -8.57
CA THR A 253 19.18 -7.26 -7.98
C THR A 253 19.38 -7.54 -6.48
N GLU A 254 20.54 -8.05 -6.08
CA GLU A 254 20.87 -8.26 -4.66
C GLU A 254 20.99 -6.93 -3.91
N SER A 255 21.47 -5.87 -4.56
CA SER A 255 21.50 -4.52 -3.98
C SER A 255 20.09 -4.03 -3.63
N VAL A 256 19.13 -4.30 -4.52
CA VAL A 256 17.71 -4.04 -4.24
C VAL A 256 17.21 -4.89 -3.08
N ALA A 257 17.60 -6.16 -2.97
CA ALA A 257 17.21 -7.03 -1.87
C ALA A 257 17.69 -6.51 -0.51
N VAL A 258 18.97 -6.11 -0.45
CA VAL A 258 19.63 -5.59 0.75
C VAL A 258 18.96 -4.29 1.21
N TYR A 259 18.50 -3.47 0.27
CA TYR A 259 17.80 -2.23 0.54
C TYR A 259 16.32 -2.43 0.90
N ALA A 260 15.60 -3.29 0.15
CA ALA A 260 14.16 -3.47 0.28
C ALA A 260 13.74 -4.19 1.58
N LEU A 261 14.59 -5.05 2.14
CA LEU A 261 14.27 -5.78 3.38
C LEU A 261 14.08 -4.84 4.58
N PRO A 262 15.02 -3.91 4.88
CA PRO A 262 14.81 -2.86 5.88
C PRO A 262 13.55 -2.02 5.68
N TYR A 263 13.19 -1.70 4.43
CA TYR A 263 11.98 -0.95 4.13
C TYR A 263 10.71 -1.68 4.57
N LYS A 264 10.69 -3.01 4.59
CA LYS A 264 9.55 -3.77 5.14
C LYS A 264 9.39 -3.57 6.63
N VAL A 265 10.50 -3.51 7.37
CA VAL A 265 10.47 -3.17 8.80
C VAL A 265 10.00 -1.72 8.98
N PHE A 266 10.55 -0.80 8.19
CA PHE A 266 10.17 0.61 8.23
C PHE A 266 8.67 0.82 7.98
N GLU A 267 8.11 0.18 6.95
CA GLU A 267 6.67 0.19 6.65
C GLU A 267 5.81 -0.29 7.84
N VAL A 268 6.30 -1.26 8.63
CA VAL A 268 5.60 -1.73 9.84
C VAL A 268 5.60 -0.68 10.94
N LEU A 269 6.73 0.01 11.14
CA LEU A 269 6.86 1.04 12.17
C LEU A 269 5.95 2.25 11.88
N LEU A 270 5.73 2.61 10.62
CA LEU A 270 4.84 3.71 10.22
C LEU A 270 3.35 3.52 10.56
N VAL A 271 2.95 2.35 11.03
CA VAL A 271 1.57 2.11 11.46
C VAL A 271 1.23 2.82 12.76
N VAL A 272 2.19 2.96 13.67
CA VAL A 272 1.99 3.63 14.95
C VAL A 272 1.47 5.07 14.78
N PRO A 273 2.13 5.97 14.03
CA PRO A 273 1.66 7.34 13.87
C PRO A 273 0.35 7.37 13.07
N THR A 274 0.20 6.50 12.07
CA THR A 274 -1.02 6.42 11.26
C THR A 274 -2.25 6.10 12.12
N PHE A 275 -2.16 5.09 12.99
CA PHE A 275 -3.29 4.69 13.84
C PHE A 275 -3.57 5.68 14.97
N PHE A 276 -2.51 6.27 15.54
CA PHE A 276 -2.66 7.35 16.49
C PHE A 276 -3.43 8.52 15.87
N MET A 277 -3.01 8.98 14.68
CA MET A 277 -3.67 10.09 14.00
C MET A 277 -5.08 9.77 13.51
N ASN A 278 -5.35 8.54 13.07
CA ASN A 278 -6.72 8.11 12.78
C ASN A 278 -7.66 8.25 14.00
N SER A 279 -7.12 8.12 15.21
CA SER A 279 -7.88 8.26 16.46
C SER A 279 -7.97 9.71 16.92
N VAL A 280 -6.94 10.51 16.69
CA VAL A 280 -6.84 11.91 17.10
C VAL A 280 -7.57 12.85 16.13
N TYR A 281 -7.59 12.53 14.84
CA TYR A 281 -8.15 13.39 13.79
C TYR A 281 -9.61 13.82 14.07
N PRO A 282 -10.54 12.91 14.46
CA PRO A 282 -11.90 13.33 14.83
C PRO A 282 -11.94 14.31 16.01
N VAL A 283 -11.00 14.20 16.96
CA VAL A 283 -10.89 15.11 18.11
C VAL A 283 -10.40 16.49 17.65
N LEU A 284 -9.43 16.53 16.74
CA LEU A 284 -8.96 17.79 16.13
C LEU A 284 -10.09 18.52 15.39
N VAL A 285 -10.88 17.79 14.58
CA VAL A 285 -12.03 18.36 13.86
C VAL A 285 -13.05 18.94 14.83
N ARG A 286 -13.39 18.21 15.90
CA ARG A 286 -14.31 18.70 16.93
C ARG A 286 -13.76 19.94 17.64
N HIS A 287 -12.51 19.94 18.05
CA HIS A 287 -11.91 21.09 18.74
C HIS A 287 -11.72 22.31 17.84
N MET A 288 -11.62 22.12 16.52
CA MET A 288 -11.62 23.22 15.55
C MET A 288 -12.95 23.98 15.54
N GLU A 289 -14.08 23.29 15.78
CA GLU A 289 -15.39 23.93 15.94
C GLU A 289 -15.59 24.55 17.33
N GLU A 290 -14.97 24.00 18.37
CA GLU A 290 -15.12 24.48 19.76
C GLU A 290 -14.30 25.75 20.05
N SER A 291 -12.97 25.74 19.85
CA SER A 291 -12.13 26.93 20.00
C SER A 291 -10.71 26.73 19.44
N LYS A 292 -10.09 27.84 19.00
CA LYS A 292 -8.68 27.85 18.54
C LYS A 292 -7.71 27.36 19.61
N GLU A 293 -7.99 27.63 20.88
CA GLU A 293 -7.13 27.24 22.01
C GLU A 293 -7.16 25.73 22.24
N LYS A 294 -8.34 25.10 22.23
CA LYS A 294 -8.49 23.64 22.34
C LYS A 294 -7.84 22.90 21.17
N LEU A 295 -8.01 23.43 19.96
CA LEU A 295 -7.35 22.90 18.76
C LEU A 295 -5.83 22.94 18.94
N LYS A 296 -5.28 24.10 19.35
CA LYS A 296 -3.83 24.28 19.56
C LYS A 296 -3.29 23.31 20.61
N ASP A 297 -3.96 23.20 21.77
CA ASP A 297 -3.57 22.28 22.84
C ASP A 297 -3.53 20.82 22.36
N THR A 298 -4.58 20.38 21.66
CA THR A 298 -4.66 19.01 21.14
C THR A 298 -3.61 18.75 20.07
N PHE A 299 -3.39 19.71 19.18
CA PHE A 299 -2.36 19.65 18.14
C PHE A 299 -0.97 19.47 18.75
N PHE A 300 -0.58 20.31 19.71
CA PHE A 300 0.75 20.21 20.35
C PHE A 300 0.91 18.93 21.18
N LYS A 301 -0.13 18.47 21.88
CA LYS A 301 -0.10 17.16 22.57
C LYS A 301 0.14 16.02 21.60
N SER A 302 -0.54 16.05 20.45
CA SER A 302 -0.39 15.05 19.39
C SER A 302 1.02 15.11 18.79
N LEU A 303 1.53 16.31 18.54
CA LEU A 303 2.89 16.54 18.06
C LEU A 303 3.94 16.00 19.03
N TRP A 304 3.82 16.30 20.32
CA TRP A 304 4.75 15.80 21.35
C TRP A 304 4.71 14.28 21.47
N PHE A 305 3.54 13.66 21.37
CA PHE A 305 3.43 12.22 21.29
C PHE A 305 4.13 11.65 20.06
N LEU A 306 3.95 12.24 18.88
CA LEU A 306 4.60 11.80 17.63
C LEU A 306 6.13 11.93 17.70
N VAL A 307 6.64 13.05 18.25
CA VAL A 307 8.09 13.23 18.48
C VAL A 307 8.61 12.18 19.45
N GLY A 308 7.99 12.06 20.63
CA GLY A 308 8.43 11.13 21.67
C GLY A 308 8.40 9.68 21.20
N SER A 309 7.29 9.25 20.59
CA SER A 309 7.15 7.90 20.03
C SER A 309 8.09 7.66 18.85
N GLY A 310 8.30 8.65 17.98
CA GLY A 310 9.25 8.55 16.86
C GLY A 310 10.69 8.36 17.32
N ILE A 311 11.14 9.12 18.33
CA ILE A 311 12.47 8.96 18.93
C ILE A 311 12.61 7.59 19.58
N ILE A 312 11.63 7.18 20.39
CA ILE A 312 11.65 5.87 21.07
C ILE A 312 11.71 4.75 20.02
N VAL A 313 10.82 4.77 19.03
CA VAL A 313 10.77 3.74 18.00
C VAL A 313 12.05 3.72 17.17
N GLY A 314 12.59 4.87 16.79
CA GLY A 314 13.86 4.96 16.04
C GLY A 314 15.02 4.34 16.81
N LEU A 315 15.19 4.72 18.09
CA LEU A 315 16.26 4.18 18.94
C LEU A 315 16.05 2.68 19.22
N VAL A 316 14.85 2.29 19.66
CA VAL A 316 14.53 0.90 20.01
C VAL A 316 14.62 -0.02 18.80
N SER A 317 14.32 0.46 17.59
CA SER A 317 14.43 -0.37 16.37
C SER A 317 15.87 -0.46 15.85
N SER A 318 16.71 0.56 16.12
CA SER A 318 18.10 0.57 15.65
C SER A 318 19.00 -0.45 16.38
N ILE A 319 18.73 -0.68 17.67
CA ILE A 319 19.52 -1.57 18.54
C ILE A 319 19.42 -3.05 18.10
N PRO A 320 18.23 -3.66 17.97
CA PRO A 320 18.06 -5.05 17.56
C PRO A 320 18.10 -5.24 16.03
N ALA A 321 18.54 -4.25 15.24
CA ALA A 321 18.53 -4.33 13.79
C ALA A 321 19.20 -5.60 13.24
N SER A 322 20.31 -6.05 13.85
CA SER A 322 20.97 -7.31 13.49
C SER A 322 20.09 -8.54 13.73
N PHE A 323 19.38 -8.59 14.86
CA PHE A 323 18.46 -9.66 15.19
C PHE A 323 17.25 -9.67 14.25
N VAL A 324 16.64 -8.51 14.01
CA VAL A 324 15.47 -8.38 13.14
C VAL A 324 15.82 -8.81 11.71
N ILE A 325 16.91 -8.30 11.14
CA ILE A 325 17.34 -8.66 9.79
C ILE A 325 17.69 -10.15 9.70
N LYS A 326 18.41 -10.72 10.69
CA LYS A 326 18.70 -12.16 10.72
C LYS A 326 17.44 -13.01 10.84
N PHE A 327 16.45 -12.56 11.61
CA PHE A 327 15.17 -13.24 11.73
C PHE A 327 14.42 -13.24 10.38
N LEU A 328 14.39 -12.10 9.70
CA LEU A 328 13.67 -11.95 8.44
C LEU A 328 14.38 -12.63 7.26
N GLY A 329 15.65 -12.33 7.04
CA GLY A 329 16.39 -12.77 5.84
C GLY A 329 17.45 -13.84 6.08
N GLY A 330 17.83 -14.10 7.33
CA GLY A 330 18.98 -14.96 7.63
C GLY A 330 20.32 -14.23 7.48
N SER A 331 21.41 -14.99 7.45
CA SER A 331 22.78 -14.44 7.42
C SER A 331 23.14 -13.78 6.10
N GLU A 332 22.52 -14.18 4.99
CA GLU A 332 22.78 -13.57 3.67
C GLU A 332 22.49 -12.06 3.67
N PHE A 333 21.52 -11.62 4.47
CA PHE A 333 21.09 -10.22 4.54
C PHE A 333 21.86 -9.40 5.58
N ALA A 334 23.02 -9.85 6.07
CA ALA A 334 23.80 -9.09 7.05
C ALA A 334 24.13 -7.65 6.60
N GLN A 335 24.30 -7.43 5.29
CA GLN A 335 24.52 -6.09 4.70
C GLN A 335 23.30 -5.16 4.82
N SER A 336 22.10 -5.68 5.10
CA SER A 336 20.90 -4.87 5.36
C SER A 336 20.88 -4.22 6.74
N VAL A 337 21.71 -4.69 7.69
CA VAL A 337 21.76 -4.15 9.06
C VAL A 337 22.15 -2.66 9.09
N PRO A 338 23.24 -2.20 8.46
CA PRO A 338 23.57 -0.78 8.42
C PRO A 338 22.49 0.04 7.70
N VAL A 339 21.90 -0.49 6.63
CA VAL A 339 20.79 0.17 5.90
C VAL A 339 19.59 0.38 6.81
N MET A 340 19.20 -0.64 7.58
CA MET A 340 18.11 -0.53 8.55
C MET A 340 18.39 0.52 9.62
N ARG A 341 19.61 0.57 10.16
CA ARG A 341 19.99 1.56 11.19
C ARG A 341 19.88 2.99 10.65
N ILE A 342 20.37 3.23 9.44
CA ILE A 342 20.28 4.55 8.78
C ILE A 342 18.82 4.91 8.52
N LEU A 343 18.00 3.96 8.06
CA LEU A 343 16.60 4.20 7.69
C LEU A 343 15.69 4.50 8.89
N VAL A 344 15.88 3.82 10.04
CA VAL A 344 15.00 4.01 11.20
C VAL A 344 15.35 5.23 12.06
N LEU A 345 16.58 5.76 11.95
CA LEU A 345 17.00 6.96 12.66
C LEU A 345 16.14 8.20 12.36
N PRO A 346 15.87 8.57 11.09
CA PRO A 346 15.04 9.72 10.73
C PRO A 346 13.53 9.45 10.82
N ILE A 347 13.09 8.31 11.39
CA ILE A 347 11.66 7.94 11.42
C ILE A 347 10.78 8.97 12.14
N VAL A 348 11.36 9.74 13.09
CA VAL A 348 10.67 10.83 13.77
C VAL A 348 10.13 11.88 12.79
N PHE A 349 10.86 12.19 11.71
CA PHE A 349 10.40 13.14 10.70
C PHE A 349 9.20 12.58 9.92
N PHE A 350 9.20 11.29 9.61
CA PHE A 350 8.04 10.64 8.99
C PHE A 350 6.81 10.66 9.91
N TYR A 351 7.00 10.46 11.22
CA TYR A 351 5.92 10.54 12.20
C TYR A 351 5.32 11.96 12.24
N LEU A 352 6.15 12.99 12.14
CA LEU A 352 5.71 14.39 12.09
C LEU A 352 4.96 14.76 10.80
N THR A 353 5.22 14.06 9.70
CA THR A 353 4.45 14.23 8.45
C THR A 353 3.14 13.45 8.42
N SER A 354 2.90 12.60 9.42
CA SER A 354 1.62 11.89 9.54
C SER A 354 0.54 12.90 9.96
N PRO A 355 -0.55 13.02 9.19
CA PRO A 355 -1.53 14.11 9.29
C PRO A 355 -2.27 14.16 10.61
#